data_AF-A0A389M3R0-F1
#
_entry.id   AF-A0A389M3R0-F1
#
_cell.length_a   1.000
_cell.length_b   1.000
_cell.length_c   1.000
_cell.angle_alpha   90.00
_cell.angle_beta   90.00
_cell.angle_gamma   90.00
#
_symmetry.space_group_name_H-M   'P 1'
#
loop_
_entity.id
_entity.type
_entity.pdbx_description
1 polymer ?
#
loop_
_entity_poly.entity_id
_entity_poly.type
_entity_poly.pdbx_seq_one_letter_code
_entity_poly.pdbx_strand_id
1 'polypeptide(L)'
;MAYFDYASTTPVDLEVMDSLQKLQKDFFCNPDSHHGCGNEAQLILQQATKQIATIFAVRADEIFYTSGATEANNLALFGLAHAYENRGNHIITSKIEHASVLEPLKQLEKEGFEVTYLEASPTGVVTVEAILAAMRPETILVSLIHINNEVGLIQPIEKIGKALKTSYPRVFFHVDMAQSVGKIPIDLEYIDCATISGHKVYAPKGIGLLIKRKKIRIQPLFFGGQQQQKIRPGTLDMPLIVAFSKAIRLATERLKDIEQTTKITAMHTRLKHFFTENGNLELLPETYICTPYILYITVKKQTTEVETYLHALSHEKIYLSTRSTCHSKQIKMANPIVMALGLSAAQSRRGLRVSISHLTTDAEIEQLEQAFEKIIEKIVE
;
A
#
# COMPACT_ATOMS: atom_id res chain seq x y z
N MET A 1 5.99 -19.08 16.10
CA MET A 1 5.92 -18.69 14.69
C MET A 1 6.47 -17.29 14.63
N ALA A 2 7.49 -17.04 13.82
CA ALA A 2 8.00 -15.69 13.60
C ALA A 2 7.49 -15.18 12.25
N TYR A 3 6.68 -14.12 12.27
CA TYR A 3 6.04 -13.58 11.06
C TYR A 3 6.74 -12.30 10.59
N PHE A 4 7.30 -12.33 9.39
CA PHE A 4 8.02 -11.23 8.75
C PHE A 4 7.43 -10.86 7.38
N ASP A 5 6.14 -11.15 7.16
CA ASP A 5 5.42 -10.86 5.91
C ASP A 5 4.25 -9.87 6.08
N TYR A 6 4.36 -8.96 7.07
CA TYR A 6 3.37 -7.91 7.35
C TYR A 6 3.08 -6.99 6.15
N ALA A 7 4.04 -6.83 5.23
CA ALA A 7 3.83 -6.09 3.98
C ALA A 7 2.87 -6.82 3.02
N SER A 8 2.63 -8.13 3.14
CA SER A 8 1.58 -8.86 2.39
C SER A 8 0.22 -8.74 3.06
N THR A 9 0.14 -8.95 4.36
CA THR A 9 -1.07 -8.75 5.15
C THR A 9 -0.72 -8.67 6.61
N THR A 10 -1.60 -8.04 7.38
CA THR A 10 -1.50 -8.02 8.85
C THR A 10 -2.57 -8.92 9.46
N PRO A 11 -2.36 -9.44 10.69
CA PRO A 11 -3.45 -10.01 11.47
C PRO A 11 -4.47 -8.91 11.80
N VAL A 12 -5.71 -9.29 12.08
CA VAL A 12 -6.70 -8.33 12.59
C VAL A 12 -6.34 -8.00 14.03
N ASP A 13 -6.33 -6.72 14.35
CA ASP A 13 -6.15 -6.24 15.71
C ASP A 13 -7.26 -6.80 16.62
N LEU A 14 -6.91 -7.26 17.83
CA LEU A 14 -7.88 -7.87 18.74
C LEU A 14 -9.02 -6.90 19.09
N GLU A 15 -8.68 -5.64 19.34
CA GLU A 15 -9.68 -4.61 19.65
C GLU A 15 -10.61 -4.32 18.47
N VAL A 16 -10.09 -4.46 17.25
CA VAL A 16 -10.87 -4.32 16.00
C VAL A 16 -11.78 -5.51 15.81
N MET A 17 -11.28 -6.73 16.06
CA MET A 17 -12.05 -7.96 15.99
C MET A 17 -13.22 -7.95 16.98
N ASP A 18 -12.98 -7.53 18.22
CA ASP A 18 -14.03 -7.43 19.24
C ASP A 18 -15.15 -6.47 18.81
N SER A 19 -14.77 -5.35 18.19
CA SER A 19 -15.73 -4.37 17.68
C SER A 19 -16.54 -4.93 16.52
N LEU A 20 -15.88 -5.64 15.60
CA LEU A 20 -16.54 -6.32 14.48
C LEU A 20 -17.56 -7.35 14.99
N GLN A 21 -17.16 -8.26 15.88
CA GLN A 21 -18.02 -9.32 16.40
C GLN A 21 -19.27 -8.76 17.10
N LYS A 22 -19.08 -7.75 17.95
CA LYS A 22 -20.19 -7.08 18.63
C LYS A 22 -21.16 -6.46 17.64
N LEU A 23 -20.66 -5.70 16.67
CA LEU A 23 -21.50 -5.00 15.69
C LEU A 23 -22.22 -5.96 14.75
N GLN A 24 -21.56 -7.05 14.33
CA GLN A 24 -22.18 -8.07 13.49
C GLN A 24 -23.37 -8.74 14.19
N LYS A 25 -23.26 -8.96 15.50
CA LYS A 25 -24.29 -9.62 16.31
C LYS A 25 -25.44 -8.68 16.67
N ASP A 26 -25.11 -7.48 17.12
CA ASP A 26 -26.08 -6.59 17.77
C ASP A 26 -26.64 -5.52 16.82
N PHE A 27 -25.93 -5.19 15.72
CA PHE A 27 -26.24 -4.07 14.81
C PHE A 27 -26.18 -4.48 13.33
N PHE A 28 -27.04 -5.42 12.93
CA PHE A 28 -27.05 -6.01 11.57
C PHE A 28 -27.95 -5.29 10.56
N CYS A 29 -28.75 -4.31 10.99
CA CYS A 29 -29.72 -3.63 10.12
C CYS A 29 -29.04 -2.82 9.01
N ASN A 30 -29.70 -2.76 7.85
CA ASN A 30 -29.22 -1.98 6.72
C ASN A 30 -29.34 -0.47 7.02
N PRO A 31 -28.23 0.30 6.96
CA PRO A 31 -28.21 1.76 7.19
C PRO A 31 -29.09 2.59 6.24
N ASP A 32 -29.49 2.03 5.09
CA ASP A 32 -30.38 2.70 4.14
C ASP A 32 -31.87 2.56 4.52
N SER A 33 -32.20 1.82 5.59
CA SER A 33 -33.58 1.55 5.99
C SER A 33 -34.16 2.69 6.86
N HIS A 34 -35.41 3.07 6.62
CA HIS A 34 -36.06 4.20 7.33
C HIS A 34 -36.59 3.87 8.73
N HIS A 35 -36.58 2.60 9.14
CA HIS A 35 -37.05 2.18 10.47
C HIS A 35 -35.99 2.42 11.56
N GLY A 36 -36.38 2.40 12.83
CA GLY A 36 -35.51 2.73 13.98
C GLY A 36 -34.14 2.06 13.96
N CYS A 37 -34.07 0.74 13.72
CA CYS A 37 -32.81 0.00 13.66
C CYS A 37 -31.88 0.42 12.49
N GLY A 38 -32.46 0.91 11.38
CA GLY A 38 -31.69 1.42 10.23
C GLY A 38 -31.12 2.80 10.52
N ASN A 39 -31.92 3.67 11.16
CA ASN A 39 -31.46 4.98 11.63
C ASN A 39 -30.32 4.84 12.64
N GLU A 40 -30.39 3.87 13.56
CA GLU A 40 -29.31 3.58 14.51
C GLU A 40 -28.03 3.12 13.81
N ALA A 41 -28.14 2.17 12.88
CA ALA A 41 -27.00 1.72 12.06
C ALA A 41 -26.40 2.88 11.25
N GLN A 42 -27.23 3.79 10.73
CA GLN A 42 -26.78 4.97 9.99
C GLN A 42 -25.99 5.94 10.88
N LEU A 43 -26.43 6.17 12.12
CA LEU A 43 -25.70 7.03 13.07
C LEU A 43 -24.32 6.46 13.40
N ILE A 44 -24.22 5.14 13.62
CA ILE A 44 -22.94 4.45 13.88
C ILE A 44 -22.01 4.59 12.67
N LEU A 45 -22.53 4.34 11.45
CA LEU A 45 -21.77 4.50 10.21
C LEU A 45 -21.25 5.93 10.02
N GLN A 46 -22.08 6.94 10.32
CA GLN A 46 -21.70 8.35 10.22
C GLN A 46 -20.59 8.72 11.21
N GLN A 47 -20.63 8.18 12.43
CA GLN A 47 -19.56 8.39 13.42
C GLN A 47 -18.24 7.78 12.96
N ALA A 48 -18.25 6.53 12.47
CA ALA A 48 -17.07 5.86 11.93
C ALA A 48 -16.46 6.64 10.75
N THR A 49 -17.32 7.14 9.85
CA THR A 49 -16.89 7.96 8.70
C THR A 49 -16.32 9.31 9.15
N LYS A 50 -16.94 9.97 10.13
CA LYS A 50 -16.44 11.23 10.71
C LYS A 50 -15.06 11.06 11.35
N GLN A 51 -14.82 9.95 12.03
CA GLN A 51 -13.52 9.63 12.63
C GLN A 51 -12.44 9.50 11.54
N ILE A 52 -12.70 8.73 10.47
CA ILE A 52 -11.78 8.62 9.33
C ILE A 52 -11.54 9.99 8.68
N ALA A 53 -12.60 10.77 8.45
CA ALA A 53 -12.51 12.10 7.87
C ALA A 53 -11.63 13.05 8.71
N THR A 54 -11.76 12.98 10.04
CA THR A 54 -10.96 13.78 10.98
C THR A 54 -9.48 13.37 10.93
N ILE A 55 -9.19 12.07 10.93
CA ILE A 55 -7.82 11.55 10.89
C ILE A 55 -7.08 12.00 9.62
N PHE A 56 -7.75 11.97 8.47
CA PHE A 56 -7.17 12.37 7.19
C PHE A 56 -7.34 13.85 6.85
N ALA A 57 -7.95 14.65 7.73
CA ALA A 57 -8.28 16.06 7.48
C ALA A 57 -9.05 16.28 6.15
N VAL A 58 -10.03 15.41 5.89
CA VAL A 58 -10.90 15.47 4.71
C VAL A 58 -12.37 15.58 5.11
N ARG A 59 -13.24 15.78 4.12
CA ARG A 59 -14.68 15.82 4.37
C ARG A 59 -15.26 14.41 4.36
N ALA A 60 -16.32 14.19 5.12
CA ALA A 60 -17.00 12.89 5.13
C ALA A 60 -17.58 12.51 3.74
N ASP A 61 -18.00 13.51 2.95
CA ASP A 61 -18.49 13.32 1.57
C ASP A 61 -17.38 13.06 0.53
N GLU A 62 -16.12 12.98 0.96
CA GLU A 62 -14.95 12.65 0.15
C GLU A 62 -14.47 11.19 0.37
N ILE A 63 -15.10 10.44 1.28
CA ILE A 63 -14.75 9.06 1.62
C ILE A 63 -15.65 8.07 0.89
N PHE A 64 -15.04 7.14 0.16
CA PHE A 64 -15.71 6.05 -0.54
C PHE A 64 -15.11 4.71 -0.11
N TYR A 65 -15.90 3.88 0.57
CA TYR A 65 -15.55 2.51 0.95
C TYR A 65 -15.56 1.59 -0.26
N THR A 66 -14.52 0.78 -0.37
CA THR A 66 -14.33 -0.22 -1.41
C THR A 66 -14.05 -1.58 -0.76
N SER A 67 -13.99 -2.66 -1.55
CA SER A 67 -13.58 -3.99 -1.05
C SER A 67 -12.08 -4.11 -0.74
N GLY A 68 -11.29 -3.08 -1.06
CA GLY A 68 -9.84 -3.07 -0.87
C GLY A 68 -9.14 -2.04 -1.75
N ALA A 69 -7.82 -1.95 -1.60
CA ALA A 69 -7.01 -1.03 -2.41
C ALA A 69 -7.05 -1.35 -3.91
N THR A 70 -7.22 -2.62 -4.30
CA THR A 70 -7.36 -2.96 -5.74
C THR A 70 -8.59 -2.30 -6.35
N GLU A 71 -9.76 -2.41 -5.71
CA GLU A 71 -10.98 -1.75 -6.19
C GLU A 71 -10.83 -0.22 -6.16
N ALA A 72 -10.24 0.34 -5.09
CA ALA A 72 -10.02 1.78 -4.99
C ALA A 72 -9.09 2.34 -6.09
N ASN A 73 -7.97 1.67 -6.36
CA ASN A 73 -7.06 2.03 -7.45
C ASN A 73 -7.77 1.94 -8.80
N ASN A 74 -8.52 0.87 -9.07
CA ASN A 74 -9.26 0.73 -10.33
C ASN A 74 -10.31 1.84 -10.47
N LEU A 75 -11.03 2.16 -9.39
CA LEU A 75 -12.05 3.21 -9.39
C LEU A 75 -11.44 4.60 -9.61
N ALA A 76 -10.27 4.87 -9.02
CA ALA A 76 -9.54 6.10 -9.28
C ALA A 76 -9.06 6.19 -10.73
N LEU A 77 -8.40 5.14 -11.23
CA LEU A 77 -7.75 5.15 -12.55
C LEU A 77 -8.77 5.19 -13.69
N PHE A 78 -9.64 4.17 -13.82
CA PHE A 78 -10.67 4.15 -14.85
C PHE A 78 -11.65 5.30 -14.66
N GLY A 79 -12.08 5.52 -13.42
CA GLY A 79 -13.09 6.52 -13.13
C GLY A 79 -12.65 7.95 -13.42
N LEU A 80 -11.37 8.31 -13.22
CA LEU A 80 -10.84 9.62 -13.64
C LEU A 80 -10.57 9.66 -15.14
N ALA A 81 -9.97 8.61 -15.70
CA ALA A 81 -9.63 8.55 -17.12
C ALA A 81 -10.87 8.74 -17.99
N HIS A 82 -11.92 7.94 -17.77
CA HIS A 82 -13.17 8.03 -18.54
C HIS A 82 -13.96 9.32 -18.25
N ALA A 83 -14.00 9.79 -17.00
CA ALA A 83 -14.74 11.02 -16.67
C ALA A 83 -14.13 12.28 -17.31
N TYR A 84 -12.85 12.23 -17.71
CA TYR A 84 -12.11 13.37 -18.21
C TYR A 84 -11.43 13.13 -19.56
N GLU A 85 -11.79 12.06 -20.28
CA GLU A 85 -11.24 11.71 -21.60
C GLU A 85 -11.33 12.86 -22.62
N ASN A 86 -12.39 13.68 -22.53
CA ASN A 86 -12.58 14.86 -23.39
C ASN A 86 -11.55 15.97 -23.15
N ARG A 87 -10.76 15.91 -22.06
CA ARG A 87 -9.69 16.87 -21.76
C ARG A 87 -8.33 16.43 -22.29
N GLY A 88 -8.18 15.15 -22.58
CA GLY A 88 -6.92 14.52 -22.92
C GLY A 88 -6.93 13.04 -22.54
N ASN A 89 -5.99 12.31 -23.09
CA ASN A 89 -5.89 10.86 -22.99
C ASN A 89 -4.53 10.40 -22.45
N HIS A 90 -3.72 11.30 -21.87
CA HIS A 90 -2.39 10.95 -21.36
C HIS A 90 -2.34 10.82 -19.84
N ILE A 91 -1.69 9.76 -19.36
CA ILE A 91 -1.50 9.45 -17.94
C ILE A 91 -0.01 9.22 -17.66
N ILE A 92 0.49 9.73 -16.53
CA ILE A 92 1.86 9.51 -16.08
C ILE A 92 1.85 8.66 -14.82
N THR A 93 2.73 7.67 -14.77
CA THR A 93 2.89 6.76 -13.64
C THR A 93 4.36 6.36 -13.46
N SER A 94 4.65 5.46 -12.52
CA SER A 94 5.98 4.85 -12.37
C SER A 94 5.99 3.37 -12.79
N LYS A 95 7.19 2.81 -13.01
CA LYS A 95 7.35 1.35 -13.19
C LYS A 95 7.35 0.57 -11.87
N ILE A 96 7.42 1.25 -10.73
CA ILE A 96 7.48 0.64 -9.40
C ILE A 96 6.12 0.58 -8.69
N GLU A 97 5.03 0.76 -9.44
CA GLU A 97 3.67 0.67 -8.95
C GLU A 97 3.24 -0.76 -8.60
N HIS A 98 2.18 -0.89 -7.80
CA HIS A 98 1.53 -2.17 -7.56
C HIS A 98 0.78 -2.66 -8.83
N ALA A 99 0.58 -3.97 -8.95
CA ALA A 99 -0.18 -4.57 -10.06
C ALA A 99 -1.61 -4.00 -10.21
N SER A 100 -2.24 -3.59 -9.11
CA SER A 100 -3.55 -2.93 -9.15
C SER A 100 -3.54 -1.53 -9.77
N VAL A 101 -2.38 -0.99 -10.11
CA VAL A 101 -2.21 0.25 -10.86
C VAL A 101 -1.70 -0.06 -12.26
N LEU A 102 -0.65 -0.88 -12.39
CA LEU A 102 -0.06 -1.22 -13.68
C LEU A 102 -1.05 -1.95 -14.62
N GLU A 103 -1.81 -2.92 -14.11
CA GLU A 103 -2.73 -3.71 -14.97
C GLU A 103 -3.92 -2.88 -15.47
N PRO A 104 -4.58 -2.04 -14.65
CA PRO A 104 -5.58 -1.09 -15.16
C PRO A 104 -5.03 -0.10 -16.18
N LEU A 105 -3.81 0.41 -15.99
CA LEU A 105 -3.18 1.30 -16.97
C LEU A 105 -2.93 0.61 -18.31
N LYS A 106 -2.44 -0.63 -18.31
CA LYS A 106 -2.34 -1.45 -19.54
C LYS A 106 -3.67 -1.68 -20.23
N GLN A 107 -4.76 -1.76 -19.45
CA GLN A 107 -6.10 -1.87 -20.01
C GLN A 107 -6.56 -0.53 -20.62
N LEU A 108 -6.31 0.60 -19.94
CA LEU A 108 -6.56 1.95 -20.49
C LEU A 108 -5.76 2.21 -21.77
N GLU A 109 -4.53 1.68 -21.89
CA GLU A 109 -3.74 1.76 -23.13
C GLU A 109 -4.48 1.11 -24.32
N LYS A 110 -5.14 -0.03 -24.09
CA LYS A 110 -5.96 -0.70 -25.12
C LYS A 110 -7.23 0.08 -25.47
N GLU A 111 -7.66 0.98 -24.59
CA GLU A 111 -8.82 1.86 -24.77
C GLU A 111 -8.44 3.19 -25.43
N GLY A 112 -7.16 3.39 -25.80
CA GLY A 112 -6.68 4.57 -26.53
C GLY A 112 -6.09 5.67 -25.64
N PHE A 113 -5.90 5.41 -24.34
CA PHE A 113 -5.08 6.26 -23.49
C PHE A 113 -3.60 6.01 -23.75
N GLU A 114 -2.79 7.05 -23.60
CA GLU A 114 -1.34 6.93 -23.62
C GLU A 114 -0.81 6.96 -22.19
N VAL A 115 0.10 6.05 -21.85
CA VAL A 115 0.68 5.98 -20.51
C VAL A 115 2.20 6.14 -20.58
N THR A 116 2.72 7.14 -19.86
CA THR A 116 4.16 7.26 -19.63
C THR A 116 4.53 6.60 -18.31
N TYR A 117 5.31 5.52 -18.38
CA TYR A 117 5.85 4.81 -17.23
C TYR A 117 7.26 5.32 -16.90
N LEU A 118 7.38 6.15 -15.87
CA LEU A 118 8.64 6.73 -15.42
C LEU A 118 9.52 5.69 -14.73
N GLU A 119 10.81 5.74 -15.03
CA GLU A 119 11.84 5.01 -14.28
C GLU A 119 12.08 5.67 -12.92
N ALA A 120 12.52 4.88 -11.95
CA ALA A 120 13.05 5.42 -10.72
C ALA A 120 14.43 6.05 -10.98
N SER A 121 14.74 7.11 -10.23
CA SER A 121 16.07 7.71 -10.23
C SER A 121 17.10 6.77 -9.59
N PRO A 122 18.40 7.10 -9.64
CA PRO A 122 19.42 6.37 -8.87
C PRO A 122 19.22 6.39 -7.35
N THR A 123 18.30 7.20 -6.81
CA THR A 123 17.88 7.17 -5.40
C THR A 123 16.56 6.41 -5.19
N GLY A 124 16.07 5.73 -6.23
CA GLY A 124 14.94 4.82 -6.21
C GLY A 124 13.56 5.49 -6.27
N VAL A 125 13.49 6.82 -6.30
CA VAL A 125 12.24 7.60 -6.36
C VAL A 125 11.99 8.17 -7.75
N VAL A 126 10.73 8.46 -8.07
CA VAL A 126 10.40 9.30 -9.23
C VAL A 126 10.60 10.77 -8.83
N THR A 127 11.38 11.51 -9.60
CA THR A 127 11.68 12.92 -9.27
C THR A 127 10.62 13.86 -9.82
N VAL A 128 10.53 15.05 -9.22
CA VAL A 128 9.62 16.11 -9.71
C VAL A 128 9.98 16.48 -11.14
N GLU A 129 11.27 16.60 -11.45
CA GLU A 129 11.77 16.96 -12.77
C GLU A 129 11.37 15.94 -13.83
N ALA A 130 11.46 14.65 -13.52
CA ALA A 130 11.03 13.59 -14.44
C ALA A 130 9.54 13.65 -14.76
N ILE A 131 8.70 13.94 -13.75
CA ILE A 131 7.26 14.11 -13.92
C ILE A 131 6.97 15.33 -14.80
N LEU A 132 7.59 16.48 -14.50
CA LEU A 132 7.36 17.72 -15.26
C LEU A 132 7.87 17.59 -16.71
N ALA A 133 8.98 16.90 -16.93
CA ALA A 133 9.51 16.64 -18.28
C ALA A 133 8.61 15.71 -19.10
N ALA A 134 7.85 14.83 -18.46
CA ALA A 134 6.89 13.94 -19.11
C ALA A 134 5.51 14.60 -19.35
N MET A 135 5.28 15.82 -18.86
CA MET A 135 4.01 16.52 -19.05
C MET A 135 3.76 16.84 -20.52
N ARG A 136 2.52 16.57 -20.93
CA ARG A 136 1.97 16.87 -22.25
C ARG A 136 0.66 17.66 -22.13
N PRO A 137 0.24 18.43 -23.13
CA PRO A 137 -1.05 19.14 -23.11
C PRO A 137 -2.26 18.23 -22.80
N GLU A 138 -2.20 16.97 -23.22
CA GLU A 138 -3.25 15.95 -23.07
C GLU A 138 -3.17 15.20 -21.73
N THR A 139 -2.22 15.57 -20.85
CA THR A 139 -2.06 14.90 -19.56
C THR A 139 -3.24 15.22 -18.66
N ILE A 140 -3.90 14.19 -18.15
CA ILE A 140 -5.05 14.33 -17.25
C ILE A 140 -4.77 13.79 -15.85
N LEU A 141 -3.83 12.87 -15.70
CA LEU A 141 -3.60 12.15 -14.44
C LEU A 141 -2.12 11.83 -14.23
N VAL A 142 -1.65 12.04 -13.01
CA VAL A 142 -0.45 11.43 -12.44
C VAL A 142 -0.90 10.45 -11.35
N SER A 143 -0.44 9.19 -11.43
CA SER A 143 -0.71 8.17 -10.41
C SER A 143 0.60 7.61 -9.88
N LEU A 144 0.83 7.66 -8.58
CA LEU A 144 2.05 7.12 -7.96
C LEU A 144 1.77 6.34 -6.68
N ILE A 145 2.54 5.28 -6.44
CA ILE A 145 2.58 4.58 -5.17
C ILE A 145 3.32 5.43 -4.14
N HIS A 146 2.82 5.55 -2.92
CA HIS A 146 3.49 6.34 -1.90
C HIS A 146 4.62 5.56 -1.23
N ILE A 147 4.33 4.35 -0.74
CA ILE A 147 5.36 3.43 -0.22
C ILE A 147 5.35 2.17 -1.06
N ASN A 148 6.47 1.87 -1.71
CA ASN A 148 6.58 0.62 -2.45
C ASN A 148 6.50 -0.58 -1.49
N ASN A 149 5.56 -1.48 -1.77
CA ASN A 149 5.28 -2.62 -0.90
C ASN A 149 6.36 -3.71 -0.93
N GLU A 150 7.31 -3.67 -1.86
CA GLU A 150 8.37 -4.67 -1.98
C GLU A 150 9.65 -4.21 -1.29
N VAL A 151 10.05 -2.96 -1.53
CA VAL A 151 11.33 -2.42 -1.06
C VAL A 151 11.20 -1.39 0.07
N GLY A 152 9.99 -0.94 0.39
CA GLY A 152 9.75 0.04 1.43
C GLY A 152 10.04 1.49 1.05
N LEU A 153 10.45 1.75 -0.19
CA LEU A 153 10.85 3.07 -0.67
C LEU A 153 9.68 4.07 -0.66
N ILE A 154 9.94 5.28 -0.18
CA ILE A 154 8.95 6.35 0.01
C ILE A 154 9.08 7.37 -1.12
N GLN A 155 8.03 7.53 -1.92
CA GLN A 155 7.96 8.59 -2.94
C GLN A 155 7.76 9.98 -2.31
N PRO A 156 8.38 11.04 -2.85
CA PRO A 156 8.26 12.41 -2.33
C PRO A 156 6.95 13.09 -2.77
N ILE A 157 5.81 12.49 -2.42
CA ILE A 157 4.48 12.87 -2.95
C ILE A 157 4.07 14.31 -2.59
N GLU A 158 4.53 14.87 -1.47
CA GLU A 158 4.23 16.26 -1.11
C GLU A 158 4.88 17.24 -2.09
N LYS A 159 6.17 17.05 -2.40
CA LYS A 159 6.91 17.87 -3.36
C LYS A 159 6.31 17.73 -4.76
N ILE A 160 5.97 16.51 -5.16
CA ILE A 160 5.32 16.21 -6.45
C ILE A 160 3.96 16.88 -6.53
N GLY A 161 3.10 16.67 -5.54
CA GLY A 161 1.76 17.24 -5.49
C GLY A 161 1.81 18.77 -5.53
N LYS A 162 2.68 19.41 -4.74
CA LYS A 162 2.85 20.86 -4.74
C LYS A 162 3.27 21.40 -6.11
N ALA A 163 4.22 20.74 -6.77
CA ALA A 163 4.65 21.11 -8.12
C ALA A 163 3.50 20.96 -9.14
N LEU A 164 2.74 19.86 -9.08
CA LEU A 164 1.57 19.65 -9.94
C LEU A 164 0.50 20.70 -9.71
N LYS A 165 0.16 21.03 -8.46
CA LYS A 165 -0.85 22.05 -8.15
C LYS A 165 -0.44 23.45 -8.60
N THR A 166 0.86 23.74 -8.59
CA THR A 166 1.41 25.04 -9.01
C THR A 166 1.46 25.16 -10.53
N SER A 167 2.00 24.16 -11.21
CA SER A 167 2.31 24.25 -12.65
C SER A 167 1.24 23.65 -13.56
N TYR A 168 0.50 22.65 -13.06
CA TYR A 168 -0.48 21.86 -13.83
C TYR A 168 -1.78 21.64 -13.05
N PRO A 169 -2.49 22.71 -12.61
CA PRO A 169 -3.65 22.60 -11.71
C PRO A 169 -4.84 21.82 -12.27
N ARG A 170 -4.83 21.51 -13.58
CA ARG A 170 -5.85 20.71 -14.26
C ARG A 170 -5.54 19.20 -14.28
N VAL A 171 -4.30 18.81 -13.97
CA VAL A 171 -3.86 17.42 -13.89
C VAL A 171 -4.21 16.87 -12.51
N PHE A 172 -4.86 15.72 -12.46
CA PHE A 172 -5.19 15.06 -11.21
C PHE A 172 -3.98 14.32 -10.64
N PHE A 173 -3.87 14.27 -9.32
CA PHE A 173 -2.85 13.49 -8.62
C PHE A 173 -3.48 12.40 -7.75
N HIS A 174 -3.37 11.15 -8.22
CA HIS A 174 -3.74 9.96 -7.49
C HIS A 174 -2.52 9.35 -6.79
N VAL A 175 -2.71 8.92 -5.55
CA VAL A 175 -1.65 8.26 -4.77
C VAL A 175 -2.13 6.94 -4.17
N ASP A 176 -1.45 5.84 -4.50
CA ASP A 176 -1.65 4.56 -3.82
C ASP A 176 -0.96 4.57 -2.45
N MET A 177 -1.75 4.68 -1.39
CA MET A 177 -1.30 4.73 0.00
C MET A 177 -1.57 3.43 0.75
N ALA A 178 -1.76 2.29 0.06
CA ALA A 178 -2.04 1.01 0.70
C ALA A 178 -0.98 0.63 1.75
N GLN A 179 0.27 1.08 1.58
CA GLN A 179 1.36 0.86 2.53
C GLN A 179 1.70 2.06 3.41
N SER A 180 1.00 3.18 3.34
CA SER A 180 1.44 4.40 4.04
C SER A 180 0.82 4.56 5.42
N VAL A 181 -0.49 4.29 5.52
CA VAL A 181 -1.26 4.52 6.76
C VAL A 181 -0.66 3.67 7.90
N GLY A 182 -0.39 4.32 9.03
CA GLY A 182 0.21 3.69 10.22
C GLY A 182 1.72 3.44 10.16
N LYS A 183 2.38 3.78 9.05
CA LYS A 183 3.84 3.63 8.89
C LYS A 183 4.56 4.96 8.77
N ILE A 184 3.91 5.96 8.16
CA ILE A 184 4.39 7.34 8.07
C ILE A 184 3.22 8.33 8.25
N PRO A 185 3.50 9.59 8.66
CA PRO A 185 2.48 10.63 8.68
C PRO A 185 1.88 10.83 7.29
N ILE A 186 0.57 11.02 7.23
CA ILE A 186 -0.17 11.20 5.98
C ILE A 186 -0.66 12.64 5.89
N ASP A 187 -0.24 13.32 4.84
CA ASP A 187 -0.79 14.59 4.43
C ASP A 187 -1.38 14.44 3.02
N LEU A 188 -2.61 14.93 2.85
CA LEU A 188 -3.36 14.86 1.61
C LEU A 188 -3.46 16.22 0.91
N GLU A 189 -2.92 17.31 1.45
CA GLU A 189 -3.13 18.69 0.98
C GLU A 189 -3.08 18.82 -0.55
N TYR A 190 -2.04 18.27 -1.19
CA TYR A 190 -1.82 18.36 -2.62
C TYR A 190 -2.32 17.15 -3.44
N ILE A 191 -3.10 16.27 -2.83
CA ILE A 191 -3.54 15.00 -3.41
C ILE A 191 -5.03 15.08 -3.74
N ASP A 192 -5.36 14.62 -4.95
CA ASP A 192 -6.73 14.61 -5.47
C ASP A 192 -7.48 13.34 -5.11
N CYS A 193 -6.79 12.20 -5.22
CA CYS A 193 -7.33 10.88 -4.90
C CYS A 193 -6.28 10.07 -4.12
N ALA A 194 -6.69 9.39 -3.06
CA ALA A 194 -5.80 8.53 -2.27
C ALA A 194 -6.45 7.17 -2.02
N THR A 195 -5.70 6.10 -2.27
CA THR A 195 -6.14 4.72 -2.05
C THR A 195 -5.60 4.16 -0.75
N ILE A 196 -6.46 3.54 0.07
CA ILE A 196 -6.09 2.95 1.36
C ILE A 196 -6.58 1.50 1.42
N SER A 197 -5.78 0.63 2.05
CA SER A 197 -6.09 -0.80 2.25
C SER A 197 -6.31 -1.14 3.72
N GLY A 198 -7.42 -1.82 4.06
CA GLY A 198 -7.74 -2.19 5.45
C GLY A 198 -6.79 -3.22 6.04
N HIS A 199 -6.52 -4.31 5.33
CA HIS A 199 -5.70 -5.41 5.84
C HIS A 199 -4.19 -5.09 5.96
N LYS A 200 -3.78 -3.86 5.62
CA LYS A 200 -2.42 -3.33 5.83
C LYS A 200 -2.30 -2.48 7.09
N VAL A 201 -3.43 -2.22 7.75
CA VAL A 201 -3.57 -1.45 8.99
C VAL A 201 -4.31 -2.25 10.06
N TYR A 202 -4.18 -3.58 10.05
CA TYR A 202 -4.76 -4.49 11.05
C TYR A 202 -6.30 -4.51 11.08
N ALA A 203 -6.95 -4.10 9.98
CA ALA A 203 -8.38 -4.31 9.78
C ALA A 203 -8.64 -5.69 9.13
N PRO A 204 -9.88 -6.21 9.19
CA PRO A 204 -10.26 -7.38 8.41
C PRO A 204 -10.02 -7.17 6.91
N LYS A 205 -9.76 -8.27 6.19
CA LYS A 205 -9.69 -8.27 4.73
C LYS A 205 -11.09 -7.99 4.15
N GLY A 206 -11.13 -7.47 2.92
CA GLY A 206 -12.39 -7.18 2.22
C GLY A 206 -12.89 -5.74 2.39
N ILE A 207 -12.06 -4.84 2.93
CA ILE A 207 -12.36 -3.41 2.97
C ILE A 207 -11.14 -2.55 2.62
N GLY A 208 -11.40 -1.47 1.90
CA GLY A 208 -10.48 -0.41 1.56
C GLY A 208 -11.23 0.91 1.41
N LEU A 209 -10.51 1.94 0.97
CA LEU A 209 -11.07 3.27 0.85
C LEU A 209 -10.41 4.01 -0.33
N LEU A 210 -11.24 4.73 -1.08
CA LEU A 210 -10.82 5.80 -1.96
C LEU A 210 -11.23 7.14 -1.31
N ILE A 211 -10.25 7.96 -0.97
CA ILE A 211 -10.48 9.38 -0.66
C ILE A 211 -10.39 10.12 -1.97
N LYS A 212 -11.36 10.98 -2.26
CA LYS A 212 -11.33 11.84 -3.44
C LYS A 212 -11.82 13.24 -3.08
N ARG A 213 -11.13 14.28 -3.59
CA ARG A 213 -11.58 15.67 -3.39
C ARG A 213 -12.98 15.90 -3.97
N LYS A 214 -13.78 16.69 -3.25
CA LYS A 214 -15.22 16.89 -3.51
C LYS A 214 -15.53 17.32 -4.95
N LYS A 215 -14.73 18.23 -5.51
CA LYS A 215 -14.96 18.83 -6.84
C LYS A 215 -14.60 17.91 -8.01
N ILE A 216 -13.96 16.79 -7.75
CA ILE A 216 -13.56 15.84 -8.79
C ILE A 216 -14.79 15.03 -9.20
N ARG A 217 -14.84 14.54 -10.44
CA ARG A 217 -15.84 13.57 -10.89
C ARG A 217 -15.13 12.23 -11.11
N ILE A 218 -15.76 11.15 -10.71
CA ILE A 218 -15.30 9.78 -10.99
C ILE A 218 -16.46 9.04 -11.64
N GLN A 219 -16.19 8.37 -12.75
CA GLN A 219 -17.13 7.42 -13.35
C GLN A 219 -17.14 6.12 -12.53
N PRO A 220 -18.32 5.57 -12.17
CA PRO A 220 -18.39 4.35 -11.38
C PRO A 220 -17.93 3.12 -12.17
N LEU A 221 -17.35 2.14 -11.46
CA LEU A 221 -17.07 0.80 -12.00
C LEU A 221 -18.28 -0.12 -11.95
N PHE A 222 -19.17 0.10 -10.98
CA PHE A 222 -20.35 -0.71 -10.72
C PHE A 222 -21.60 0.14 -10.85
N PHE A 223 -22.68 -0.45 -11.37
CA PHE A 223 -23.97 0.21 -11.53
C PHE A 223 -25.01 -0.44 -10.62
N GLY A 224 -25.88 0.36 -10.02
CA GLY A 224 -26.84 -0.13 -9.03
C GLY A 224 -27.52 1.00 -8.25
N GLY A 225 -27.67 0.78 -6.94
CA GLY A 225 -28.34 1.70 -6.03
C GLY A 225 -27.65 3.05 -5.82
N GLN A 226 -28.20 3.85 -4.91
CA GLN A 226 -27.78 5.23 -4.64
C GLN A 226 -26.59 5.33 -3.67
N GLN A 227 -26.11 4.20 -3.15
CA GLN A 227 -25.06 4.18 -2.13
C GLN A 227 -23.81 4.91 -2.62
N GLN A 228 -23.13 5.56 -1.68
CA GLN A 228 -21.88 6.27 -1.91
C GLN A 228 -21.95 7.20 -3.13
N GLN A 229 -23.02 8.01 -3.19
CA GLN A 229 -23.24 9.01 -4.24
C GLN A 229 -23.31 8.42 -5.66
N LYS A 230 -23.81 7.18 -5.80
CA LYS A 230 -23.82 6.38 -7.05
C LYS A 230 -22.42 6.03 -7.59
N ILE A 231 -21.34 6.37 -6.89
CA ILE A 231 -19.96 6.07 -7.31
C ILE A 231 -19.61 4.60 -7.04
N ARG A 232 -20.09 4.07 -5.91
CA ARG A 232 -19.87 2.67 -5.50
C ARG A 232 -21.16 2.11 -4.88
N PRO A 233 -22.09 1.60 -5.71
CA PRO A 233 -23.36 1.04 -5.25
C PRO A 233 -23.15 -0.25 -4.44
N GLY A 234 -24.23 -0.66 -3.75
CA GLY A 234 -24.26 -1.87 -2.92
C GLY A 234 -24.37 -1.55 -1.43
N THR A 235 -25.06 -2.41 -0.69
CA THR A 235 -25.28 -2.27 0.75
C THR A 235 -23.95 -2.08 1.47
N LEU A 236 -23.87 -1.06 2.33
CA LEU A 236 -22.68 -0.80 3.13
C LEU A 236 -22.57 -1.80 4.28
N ASP A 237 -21.40 -2.45 4.38
CA ASP A 237 -21.06 -3.30 5.51
C ASP A 237 -20.65 -2.43 6.69
N MET A 238 -21.65 -1.96 7.44
CA MET A 238 -21.44 -1.06 8.57
C MET A 238 -20.51 -1.66 9.64
N PRO A 239 -20.68 -2.92 10.10
CA PRO A 239 -19.74 -3.55 11.03
C PRO A 239 -18.29 -3.52 10.54
N LEU A 240 -18.06 -3.86 9.27
CA LEU A 240 -16.72 -3.85 8.68
C LEU A 240 -16.14 -2.44 8.55
N ILE A 241 -16.97 -1.44 8.22
CA ILE A 241 -16.58 -0.02 8.15
C ILE A 241 -16.17 0.51 9.52
N VAL A 242 -16.91 0.18 10.58
CA VAL A 242 -16.58 0.62 11.94
C VAL A 242 -15.29 -0.05 12.42
N ALA A 243 -15.14 -1.36 12.16
CA ALA A 243 -13.89 -2.09 12.44
C ALA A 243 -12.69 -1.44 11.73
N PHE A 244 -12.85 -1.06 10.45
CA PHE A 244 -11.81 -0.38 9.70
C PHE A 244 -11.50 1.02 10.22
N SER A 245 -12.51 1.80 10.60
CA SER A 245 -12.33 3.11 11.25
C SER A 245 -11.53 3.01 12.55
N LYS A 246 -11.81 1.98 13.38
CA LYS A 246 -11.04 1.68 14.59
C LYS A 246 -9.59 1.29 14.25
N ALA A 247 -9.38 0.45 13.25
CA ALA A 247 -8.06 0.02 12.81
C ALA A 247 -7.19 1.20 12.33
N ILE A 248 -7.77 2.10 11.52
CA ILE A 248 -7.09 3.34 11.08
C ILE A 248 -6.70 4.19 12.30
N ARG A 249 -7.61 4.40 13.26
CA ARG A 249 -7.31 5.17 14.47
C ARG A 249 -6.15 4.57 15.25
N LEU A 250 -6.22 3.29 15.59
CA LEU A 250 -5.16 2.59 16.33
C LEU A 250 -3.81 2.66 15.60
N ALA A 251 -3.81 2.46 14.28
CA ALA A 251 -2.60 2.57 13.47
C ALA A 251 -1.99 3.98 13.52
N THR A 252 -2.81 5.03 13.48
CA THR A 252 -2.33 6.42 13.58
C THR A 252 -1.92 6.84 14.99
N GLU A 253 -2.55 6.29 16.04
CA GLU A 253 -2.15 6.51 17.43
C GLU A 253 -0.80 5.85 17.72
N ARG A 254 -0.59 4.60 17.28
CA ARG A 254 0.70 3.90 17.40
C ARG A 254 1.84 4.60 16.69
N LEU A 255 1.56 5.21 15.54
CA LEU A 255 2.56 6.00 14.82
C LEU A 255 2.99 7.26 15.59
N LYS A 256 2.13 7.80 16.46
CA LYS A 256 2.45 8.94 17.34
C LYS A 256 3.11 8.52 18.64
N ASP A 257 3.12 7.22 18.95
CA ASP A 257 3.76 6.67 20.13
C ASP A 257 5.29 6.57 19.90
N ILE A 258 6.03 7.38 20.66
CA ILE A 258 7.49 7.47 20.56
C ILE A 258 8.15 6.14 20.95
N GLU A 259 7.61 5.41 21.93
CA GLU A 259 8.20 4.15 22.36
C GLU A 259 8.07 3.10 21.25
N GLN A 260 6.88 2.98 20.65
CA GLN A 260 6.62 2.04 19.56
C GLN A 260 7.47 2.35 18.31
N THR A 261 7.52 3.62 17.90
CA THR A 261 8.32 4.03 16.74
C THR A 261 9.82 3.86 16.98
N THR A 262 10.30 4.13 18.20
CA THR A 262 11.70 3.87 18.59
C THR A 262 12.02 2.39 18.53
N LYS A 263 11.14 1.54 19.08
CA LYS A 263 11.32 0.08 19.05
C LYS A 263 11.42 -0.46 17.62
N ILE A 264 10.52 -0.04 16.72
CA ILE A 264 10.56 -0.45 15.31
C ILE A 264 11.84 -0.01 14.61
N THR A 265 12.28 1.22 14.88
CA THR A 265 13.52 1.76 14.30
C THR A 265 14.74 1.01 14.81
N ALA A 266 14.78 0.66 16.10
CA ALA A 266 15.84 -0.16 16.68
C ALA A 266 15.88 -1.57 16.06
N MET A 267 14.73 -2.23 15.93
CA MET A 267 14.59 -3.54 15.28
C MET A 267 15.03 -3.50 13.81
N HIS A 268 14.62 -2.47 13.07
CA HIS A 268 15.06 -2.25 11.70
C HIS A 268 16.58 -2.08 11.62
N THR A 269 17.15 -1.29 12.52
CA THR A 269 18.60 -1.01 12.56
C THR A 269 19.39 -2.28 12.87
N ARG A 270 18.93 -3.09 13.84
CA ARG A 270 19.51 -4.39 14.17
C ARG A 270 19.52 -5.34 12.97
N LEU A 271 18.38 -5.49 12.30
CA LEU A 271 18.28 -6.33 11.10
C LEU A 271 19.15 -5.81 9.96
N LYS A 272 19.17 -4.49 9.72
CA LYS A 272 20.02 -3.87 8.70
C LYS A 272 21.49 -4.16 8.99
N HIS A 273 21.93 -4.01 10.24
CA HIS A 273 23.31 -4.31 10.65
C HIS A 273 23.65 -5.78 10.44
N PHE A 274 22.82 -6.70 10.95
CA PHE A 274 22.98 -8.14 10.75
C PHE A 274 23.12 -8.52 9.27
N PHE A 275 22.23 -8.03 8.41
CA PHE A 275 22.29 -8.31 6.97
C PHE A 275 23.48 -7.65 6.27
N THR A 276 24.01 -6.55 6.79
CA THR A 276 25.20 -5.88 6.22
C THR A 276 26.48 -6.64 6.56
N GLU A 277 26.62 -7.08 7.82
CA GLU A 277 27.78 -7.84 8.28
C GLU A 277 27.80 -9.26 7.71
N ASN A 278 26.62 -9.79 7.36
CA ASN A 278 26.51 -11.05 6.65
C ASN A 278 27.04 -10.90 5.22
N GLY A 279 28.31 -11.28 5.01
CA GLY A 279 29.01 -11.13 3.74
C GLY A 279 28.34 -11.76 2.52
N ASN A 280 27.34 -12.63 2.71
CA ASN A 280 26.56 -13.29 1.66
C ASN A 280 25.26 -12.58 1.27
N LEU A 281 24.93 -11.45 1.90
CA LEU A 281 23.72 -10.67 1.65
C LEU A 281 24.06 -9.26 1.15
N GLU A 282 23.17 -8.70 0.35
CA GLU A 282 23.22 -7.32 -0.15
C GLU A 282 21.92 -6.61 0.22
N LEU A 283 22.04 -5.42 0.80
CA LEU A 283 20.91 -4.52 1.01
C LEU A 283 20.76 -3.58 -0.19
N LEU A 284 19.62 -2.92 -0.27
CA LEU A 284 19.43 -1.79 -1.19
C LEU A 284 20.40 -0.64 -0.86
N PRO A 285 20.69 0.25 -1.84
CA PRO A 285 21.57 1.39 -1.63
C PRO A 285 21.13 2.26 -0.45
N GLU A 286 22.08 2.73 0.36
CA GLU A 286 21.78 3.59 1.52
C GLU A 286 21.18 4.95 1.14
N THR A 287 21.31 5.35 -0.12
CA THR A 287 20.69 6.56 -0.67
C THR A 287 19.17 6.46 -0.77
N TYR A 288 18.60 5.26 -0.60
CA TYR A 288 17.16 5.04 -0.68
C TYR A 288 16.49 5.39 0.65
N ILE A 289 15.46 6.24 0.59
CA ILE A 289 14.67 6.58 1.76
C ILE A 289 13.52 5.57 1.87
N CYS A 290 13.70 4.59 2.75
CA CYS A 290 12.72 3.52 2.99
C CYS A 290 12.04 3.66 4.36
N THR A 291 10.85 3.08 4.46
CA THR A 291 10.14 2.89 5.72
C THR A 291 10.85 1.87 6.62
N PRO A 292 10.88 2.04 7.96
CA PRO A 292 11.54 1.08 8.84
C PRO A 292 10.81 -0.27 8.91
N TYR A 293 9.60 -0.37 8.37
CA TYR A 293 8.78 -1.58 8.41
C TYR A 293 9.11 -2.60 7.32
N ILE A 294 9.90 -2.24 6.29
CA ILE A 294 10.20 -3.12 5.16
C ILE A 294 11.70 -3.03 4.86
N LEU A 295 12.32 -4.20 4.78
CA LEU A 295 13.68 -4.43 4.33
C LEU A 295 13.64 -5.32 3.11
N TYR A 296 14.51 -5.03 2.15
CA TYR A 296 14.73 -5.88 0.98
C TYR A 296 16.21 -6.23 0.92
N ILE A 297 16.49 -7.52 0.90
CA ILE A 297 17.83 -8.09 0.83
C ILE A 297 17.94 -8.99 -0.38
N THR A 298 19.12 -9.07 -0.98
CA THR A 298 19.42 -10.03 -2.05
C THR A 298 20.55 -10.95 -1.64
N VAL A 299 20.43 -12.23 -1.95
CA VAL A 299 21.49 -13.22 -1.70
C VAL A 299 22.59 -13.09 -2.77
N LYS A 300 23.87 -12.99 -2.36
CA LYS A 300 25.02 -12.82 -3.26
C LYS A 300 25.40 -14.08 -4.04
N LYS A 301 25.32 -15.26 -3.42
CA LYS A 301 25.73 -16.52 -4.06
C LYS A 301 24.78 -16.83 -5.23
N GLN A 302 25.34 -17.02 -6.43
CA GLN A 302 24.55 -17.15 -7.67
C GLN A 302 23.93 -18.54 -7.86
N THR A 303 24.41 -19.55 -7.12
CA THR A 303 24.02 -20.96 -7.31
C THR A 303 22.77 -21.36 -6.55
N THR A 304 22.26 -20.53 -5.65
CA THR A 304 21.14 -20.88 -4.77
C THR A 304 19.89 -20.09 -5.14
N GLU A 305 18.82 -20.82 -5.48
CA GLU A 305 17.50 -20.24 -5.70
C GLU A 305 16.93 -19.70 -4.39
N VAL A 306 16.26 -18.55 -4.47
CA VAL A 306 15.67 -17.88 -3.29
C VAL A 306 14.58 -18.72 -2.62
N GLU A 307 13.95 -19.61 -3.37
CA GLU A 307 12.96 -20.58 -2.88
C GLU A 307 13.58 -21.50 -1.82
N THR A 308 14.85 -21.88 -1.95
CA THR A 308 15.55 -22.71 -0.97
C THR A 308 15.62 -22.02 0.39
N TYR A 309 15.89 -20.71 0.42
CA TYR A 309 15.88 -19.92 1.66
C TYR A 309 14.47 -19.86 2.26
N LEU A 310 13.45 -19.58 1.44
CA LEU A 310 12.06 -19.56 1.90
C LEU A 310 11.61 -20.90 2.50
N HIS A 311 11.94 -22.01 1.83
CA HIS A 311 11.61 -23.35 2.29
C HIS A 311 12.31 -23.67 3.61
N ALA A 312 13.62 -23.39 3.71
CA ALA A 312 14.39 -23.64 4.93
C ALA A 312 13.88 -22.80 6.11
N LEU A 313 13.58 -21.51 5.91
CA LEU A 313 13.00 -20.64 6.93
C LEU A 313 11.59 -21.10 7.35
N SER A 314 10.78 -21.57 6.40
CA SER A 314 9.44 -22.11 6.68
C SER A 314 9.49 -23.36 7.57
N HIS A 315 10.50 -24.24 7.40
CA HIS A 315 10.72 -25.37 8.30
C HIS A 315 11.02 -24.92 9.75
N GLU A 316 11.68 -23.79 9.92
CA GLU A 316 11.92 -23.14 11.21
C GLU A 316 10.72 -22.30 11.71
N LYS A 317 9.57 -22.36 11.01
CA LYS A 317 8.35 -21.56 11.29
C LYS A 317 8.59 -20.05 11.23
N ILE A 318 9.45 -19.62 10.31
CA ILE A 318 9.75 -18.23 9.98
C ILE A 318 9.17 -17.92 8.60
N TYR A 319 8.33 -16.90 8.51
CA TYR A 319 7.58 -16.59 7.29
C TYR A 319 7.94 -15.21 6.76
N LEU A 320 8.53 -15.14 5.58
CA LEU A 320 8.84 -13.92 4.83
C LEU A 320 8.52 -14.12 3.35
N SER A 321 8.61 -13.06 2.54
CA SER A 321 8.26 -13.12 1.11
C SER A 321 9.45 -12.76 0.23
N THR A 322 9.37 -13.02 -1.07
CA THR A 322 10.35 -12.56 -2.07
C THR A 322 9.89 -11.28 -2.79
N ARG A 323 8.57 -11.13 -2.97
CA ARG A 323 7.94 -10.05 -3.74
C ARG A 323 6.48 -9.86 -3.32
N SER A 324 5.75 -9.00 -4.01
CA SER A 324 4.29 -8.89 -3.87
C SER A 324 3.58 -10.23 -4.08
N THR A 325 2.63 -10.56 -3.20
CA THR A 325 1.87 -11.83 -3.26
C THR A 325 1.08 -12.00 -4.55
N CYS A 326 0.68 -10.90 -5.20
CA CYS A 326 0.03 -10.94 -6.51
C CYS A 326 0.93 -11.54 -7.62
N HIS A 327 2.25 -11.54 -7.45
CA HIS A 327 3.23 -12.16 -8.37
C HIS A 327 3.86 -13.45 -7.81
N SER A 328 3.34 -13.99 -6.71
CA SER A 328 3.89 -15.17 -5.99
C SER A 328 3.96 -16.46 -6.84
N LYS A 329 3.20 -16.57 -7.93
CA LYS A 329 3.25 -17.73 -8.84
C LYS A 329 4.35 -17.64 -9.91
N GLN A 330 5.11 -16.53 -9.96
CA GLN A 330 6.14 -16.25 -10.96
C GLN A 330 7.52 -16.00 -10.33
N ILE A 331 7.86 -16.71 -9.23
CA ILE A 331 9.11 -16.50 -8.46
C ILE A 331 10.37 -16.64 -9.34
N LYS A 332 10.32 -17.45 -10.40
CA LYS A 332 11.44 -17.64 -11.34
C LYS A 332 11.66 -16.45 -12.29
N MET A 333 10.68 -15.56 -12.45
CA MET A 333 10.82 -14.38 -13.30
C MET A 333 11.54 -13.26 -12.57
N ALA A 334 12.31 -12.46 -13.33
CA ALA A 334 12.95 -11.26 -12.81
C ALA A 334 11.90 -10.31 -12.20
N ASN A 335 12.24 -9.66 -11.09
CA ASN A 335 11.35 -8.75 -10.41
C ASN A 335 11.37 -7.38 -11.12
N PRO A 336 10.29 -6.97 -11.82
CA PRO A 336 10.30 -5.75 -12.62
C PRO A 336 10.45 -4.50 -11.77
N ILE A 337 9.94 -4.49 -10.53
CA ILE A 337 10.04 -3.34 -9.62
C ILE A 337 11.49 -3.11 -9.26
N VAL A 338 12.19 -4.17 -8.84
CA VAL A 338 13.56 -4.05 -8.36
C VAL A 338 14.54 -3.89 -9.52
N MET A 339 14.19 -4.39 -10.72
CA MET A 339 14.91 -4.04 -11.95
C MET A 339 14.75 -2.57 -12.32
N ALA A 340 13.58 -1.96 -12.14
CA ALA A 340 13.37 -0.53 -12.35
C ALA A 340 14.15 0.33 -11.33
N LEU A 341 14.63 -0.27 -10.23
CA LEU A 341 15.58 0.34 -9.28
C LEU A 341 17.05 0.10 -9.66
N GLY A 342 17.32 -0.55 -10.80
CA GLY A 342 18.68 -0.75 -11.34
C GLY A 342 19.34 -2.08 -10.95
N LEU A 343 18.66 -2.99 -10.26
CA LEU A 343 19.22 -4.32 -10.01
C LEU A 343 19.16 -5.18 -11.27
N SER A 344 20.19 -6.00 -11.47
CA SER A 344 20.21 -6.96 -12.59
C SER A 344 19.09 -7.99 -12.48
N ALA A 345 18.70 -8.58 -13.62
CA ALA A 345 17.70 -9.67 -13.62
C ALA A 345 18.09 -10.83 -12.69
N ALA A 346 19.38 -11.13 -12.56
CA ALA A 346 19.90 -12.17 -11.65
C ALA A 346 19.76 -11.77 -10.16
N GLN A 347 20.07 -10.53 -9.80
CA GLN A 347 19.85 -10.03 -8.43
C GLN A 347 18.36 -10.00 -8.09
N SER A 348 17.51 -9.57 -9.03
CA SER A 348 16.07 -9.45 -8.83
C SER A 348 15.36 -10.77 -8.53
N ARG A 349 15.91 -11.92 -8.98
CA ARG A 349 15.40 -13.27 -8.69
C ARG A 349 15.76 -13.75 -7.28
N ARG A 350 16.72 -13.10 -6.62
CA ARG A 350 17.30 -13.52 -5.34
C ARG A 350 16.91 -12.62 -4.17
N GLY A 351 15.84 -11.85 -4.35
CA GLY A 351 15.30 -10.92 -3.36
C GLY A 351 14.47 -11.60 -2.28
N LEU A 352 14.74 -11.23 -1.04
CA LEU A 352 13.90 -11.52 0.11
C LEU A 352 13.41 -10.19 0.69
N ARG A 353 12.12 -10.11 0.93
CA ARG A 353 11.46 -9.02 1.64
C ARG A 353 11.17 -9.46 3.06
N VAL A 354 11.78 -8.77 4.00
CA VAL A 354 11.52 -8.87 5.43
C VAL A 354 10.67 -7.67 5.81
N SER A 355 9.51 -7.89 6.42
CA SER A 355 8.66 -6.81 6.89
C SER A 355 8.26 -7.03 8.33
N ILE A 356 8.40 -6.00 9.15
CA ILE A 356 8.19 -6.05 10.60
C ILE A 356 6.95 -5.24 11.00
N SER A 357 6.54 -5.40 12.26
CA SER A 357 5.36 -4.78 12.84
C SER A 357 5.62 -4.41 14.30
N HIS A 358 4.77 -3.56 14.87
CA HIS A 358 4.69 -3.35 16.33
C HIS A 358 4.47 -4.64 17.12
N LEU A 359 3.97 -5.70 16.46
CA LEU A 359 3.83 -7.03 17.03
C LEU A 359 5.12 -7.86 17.04
N THR A 360 6.13 -7.46 16.24
CA THR A 360 7.42 -8.16 16.20
C THR A 360 8.13 -8.05 17.55
N THR A 361 8.74 -9.15 17.96
CA THR A 361 9.46 -9.29 19.24
C THR A 361 10.96 -9.49 19.01
N ASP A 362 11.78 -9.16 20.01
CA ASP A 362 13.24 -9.39 19.93
C ASP A 362 13.57 -10.87 19.80
N ALA A 363 12.81 -11.75 20.45
CA ALA A 363 12.97 -13.19 20.32
C ALA A 363 12.71 -13.69 18.89
N GLU A 364 11.74 -13.11 18.16
CA GLU A 364 11.52 -13.43 16.75
C GLU A 364 12.67 -12.94 15.86
N ILE A 365 13.26 -11.78 16.17
CA ILE A 365 14.44 -11.28 15.45
C ILE A 365 15.65 -12.19 15.70
N GLU A 366 15.90 -12.58 16.94
CA GLU A 366 16.96 -13.54 17.29
C GLU A 366 16.75 -14.88 16.57
N GLN A 367 15.50 -15.36 16.51
CA GLN A 367 15.16 -16.56 15.76
C GLN A 367 15.48 -16.41 14.27
N LEU A 368 15.20 -15.24 13.68
CA LEU A 368 15.51 -14.94 12.28
C LEU A 368 17.02 -14.93 12.02
N GLU A 369 17.78 -14.23 12.86
CA GLU A 369 19.24 -14.11 12.75
C GLU A 369 19.91 -15.49 12.79
N GLN A 370 19.59 -16.29 13.83
CA GLN A 370 20.13 -17.65 13.98
C GLN A 370 19.75 -18.58 12.82
N ALA A 371 18.53 -18.45 12.28
CA ALA A 371 18.11 -19.26 11.15
C ALA A 371 18.88 -18.87 9.88
N PHE A 372 19.09 -17.58 9.63
CA PHE A 372 19.89 -17.12 8.49
C PHE A 372 21.34 -17.61 8.56
N GLU A 373 21.98 -17.55 9.73
CA GLU A 373 23.34 -18.07 9.94
C GLU A 373 23.42 -19.56 9.59
N LYS A 374 22.55 -20.39 10.19
CA LYS A 374 22.50 -21.84 9.92
C LYS A 374 22.24 -22.18 8.45
N ILE A 375 21.33 -21.45 7.81
CA ILE A 375 20.98 -21.69 6.41
C ILE A 375 22.14 -21.31 5.50
N ILE A 376 22.82 -20.20 5.78
CA ILE A 376 23.96 -19.76 5.01
C ILE A 376 25.12 -20.74 5.16
N GLU A 377 25.43 -21.23 6.35
CA GLU A 377 26.45 -22.28 6.55
C GLU A 377 26.16 -23.53 5.70
N LYS A 378 24.93 -24.06 5.79
CA LYS A 378 24.51 -25.28 5.07
C LYS A 378 24.46 -25.15 3.54
N ILE A 379 24.28 -23.94 3.03
CA ILE A 379 24.20 -23.65 1.58
C ILE A 379 25.57 -23.21 1.04
N VAL A 380 26.49 -22.79 1.91
CA VAL A 380 27.85 -22.43 1.55
C VAL A 380 28.72 -23.67 1.34
N GLU A 381 28.54 -24.72 2.17
CA GLU A 381 29.00 -26.11 1.90
C GLU A 381 28.37 -26.67 0.62
#